data_AF-A0A850LTU9-F1
#
_entry.id   AF-A0A850LTU9-F1
#
_cell.length_a   1.000
_cell.length_b   1.000
_cell.length_c   1.000
_cell.angle_alpha   90.00
_cell.angle_beta   90.00
_cell.angle_gamma   90.00
#
_symmetry.space_group_name_H-M   'P 1'
#
loop_
_entity.id
_entity.type
_entity.pdbx_description
1 polymer ?
#
loop_
_entity_poly.entity_id
_entity_poly.type
_entity_poly.pdbx_seq_one_letter_code
_entity_poly.pdbx_strand_id
1 'polypeptide(L)'
;MDSKIKYLIIFIFLIGFIIAIISYFPRLDFTVWAPIRYFLKYNLHISFFIVTIFALSLGLISNVVSYILIDLPRLKRYQLEIKKWTAQDQRVKKLKEEGTPNRKLALKVKRKKKYVEKIRREVASERMKPTFFTMVPFMVIFIILNGYIFPSASGVVVAIFPFNIYKVPIIGAMPYLGPINDGSRLIARFLILPSIELGNGISISSVYFFKILFRCNNGYYLYFTGWYFICTFGFNSILQRLMGLNIEN
;
A
#
# COMPACT_ATOMS: atom_id res chain seq x y z
N MET A 1 -13.95 8.30 28.06
CA MET A 1 -12.93 8.99 27.24
C MET A 1 -13.22 8.66 25.78
N ASP A 2 -13.60 9.66 25.00
CA ASP A 2 -14.05 9.47 23.61
C ASP A 2 -12.97 8.70 22.82
N SER A 3 -13.34 7.65 22.09
CA SER A 3 -12.39 6.76 21.40
C SER A 3 -11.47 7.56 20.47
N LYS A 4 -12.01 8.64 19.90
CA LYS A 4 -11.28 9.63 19.10
C LYS A 4 -10.11 10.29 19.83
N ILE A 5 -10.27 10.61 21.11
CA ILE A 5 -9.22 11.26 21.92
C ILE A 5 -8.07 10.27 22.18
N LYS A 6 -8.35 9.00 22.42
CA LYS A 6 -7.32 7.96 22.56
C LYS A 6 -6.51 7.81 21.28
N TYR A 7 -7.16 7.75 20.12
CA TYR A 7 -6.46 7.64 18.84
C TYR A 7 -5.64 8.88 18.50
N LEU A 8 -6.14 10.07 18.80
CA LEU A 8 -5.41 11.32 18.61
C LEU A 8 -4.12 11.35 19.43
N ILE A 9 -4.19 10.97 20.71
CA ILE A 9 -3.02 10.93 21.60
C ILE A 9 -1.98 9.91 21.10
N ILE A 10 -2.42 8.70 20.72
CA ILE A 10 -1.53 7.67 20.18
C ILE A 10 -0.86 8.16 18.88
N PHE A 11 -1.62 8.83 18.01
CA PHE A 11 -1.11 9.35 16.74
C PHE A 11 -0.07 10.46 16.94
N ILE A 12 -0.29 11.39 17.87
CA ILE A 12 0.67 12.43 18.24
C ILE A 12 1.95 11.81 18.81
N PHE A 13 1.82 10.80 19.67
CA PHE A 13 2.95 10.10 20.25
C PHE A 13 3.76 9.35 19.18
N LEU A 14 3.07 8.72 18.21
CA LEU A 14 3.68 8.06 17.05
C LEU A 14 4.46 9.07 16.21
N ILE A 15 3.88 10.22 15.87
CA ILE A 15 4.55 11.28 15.11
C ILE A 15 5.79 11.80 15.87
N GLY A 16 5.66 12.05 17.17
CA GLY A 16 6.80 12.49 17.99
C GLY A 16 7.93 11.46 18.01
N PHE A 17 7.59 10.18 18.15
CA PHE A 17 8.56 9.08 18.10
C PHE A 17 9.23 8.95 16.72
N ILE A 18 8.45 9.11 15.65
CA ILE A 18 8.94 9.13 14.27
C ILE A 18 9.94 10.27 14.06
N ILE A 19 9.60 11.49 14.49
CA ILE A 19 10.48 12.66 14.37
C ILE A 19 11.77 12.45 15.17
N ALA A 20 11.65 11.90 16.38
CA ALA A 20 12.81 11.55 17.21
C ALA A 20 13.72 10.53 16.50
N ILE A 21 13.16 9.44 15.96
CA ILE A 21 13.94 8.44 15.21
C ILE A 21 14.64 9.08 14.01
N ILE A 22 13.92 9.85 13.19
CA ILE A 22 14.48 10.51 12.00
C ILE A 22 15.59 11.49 12.39
N SER A 23 15.47 12.16 13.55
CA SER A 23 16.47 13.13 14.04
C SER A 23 17.71 12.45 14.62
N TYR A 24 17.57 11.28 15.25
CA TYR A 24 18.68 10.54 15.85
C TYR A 24 19.42 9.64 14.85
N PHE A 25 18.75 9.14 13.82
CA PHE A 25 19.32 8.20 12.85
C PHE A 25 20.57 8.69 12.09
N PRO A 26 20.63 9.94 11.57
CA PRO A 26 21.78 10.44 10.81
C PRO A 26 23.09 10.41 11.60
N ARG A 27 23.02 10.50 12.94
CA ARG A 27 24.22 10.47 13.79
C ARG A 27 24.88 9.09 13.86
N LEU A 28 24.19 8.04 13.45
CA LEU A 28 24.68 6.65 13.47
C LEU A 28 25.30 6.21 12.13
N ASP A 29 25.24 7.05 11.08
CA ASP A 29 25.46 6.69 9.67
C ASP A 29 26.84 6.10 9.31
N PHE A 30 27.91 6.51 9.98
CA PHE A 30 29.25 6.13 9.55
C PHE A 30 29.81 4.90 10.27
N THR A 31 29.49 4.72 11.56
CA THR A 31 30.14 3.69 12.39
C THR A 31 29.42 2.35 12.37
N VAL A 32 28.08 2.33 12.34
CA VAL A 32 27.29 1.09 12.44
C VAL A 32 26.77 0.63 11.09
N TRP A 33 26.30 1.55 10.25
CA TRP A 33 25.58 1.19 9.03
C TRP A 33 26.49 0.87 7.84
N ALA A 34 27.69 1.45 7.78
CA ALA A 34 28.66 1.13 6.73
C ALA A 34 29.02 -0.38 6.67
N PRO A 35 29.47 -1.04 7.75
CA PRO A 35 29.81 -2.46 7.70
C PRO A 35 28.60 -3.35 7.39
N ILE A 36 27.43 -3.03 7.95
CA ILE A 36 26.18 -3.75 7.68
C ILE A 36 25.80 -3.66 6.20
N ARG A 37 25.93 -2.49 5.59
CA ARG A 37 25.69 -2.29 4.15
C ARG A 37 26.64 -3.12 3.28
N TYR A 38 27.94 -3.10 3.59
CA TYR A 38 28.91 -3.90 2.86
C TYR A 38 28.61 -5.40 2.98
N PHE A 39 28.26 -5.86 4.18
CA PHE A 39 27.89 -7.25 4.45
C PHE A 39 26.64 -7.68 3.67
N LEU A 40 25.58 -6.86 3.66
CA LEU A 40 24.33 -7.14 2.94
C LEU A 40 24.50 -7.10 1.41
N LYS A 41 25.36 -6.20 0.91
CA LYS A 41 25.64 -6.09 -0.52
C LYS A 41 26.34 -7.33 -1.06
N TYR A 42 27.22 -7.94 -0.28
CA TYR A 42 27.99 -9.11 -0.70
C TYR A 42 27.17 -10.41 -0.57
N ASN A 43 26.28 -10.48 0.42
CA ASN A 43 25.49 -11.69 0.72
C ASN A 43 24.03 -11.54 0.28
N LEU A 44 23.77 -11.86 -1.00
CA LEU A 44 22.42 -11.80 -1.59
C LEU A 44 21.39 -12.63 -0.79
N HIS A 45 21.72 -13.88 -0.46
CA HIS A 45 20.79 -14.78 0.24
C HIS A 45 20.40 -14.27 1.63
N ILE A 46 21.36 -13.68 2.36
CA ILE A 46 21.11 -13.16 3.70
C ILE A 46 20.19 -11.93 3.62
N SER A 47 20.46 -11.02 2.68
CA SER A 47 19.60 -9.87 2.41
C SER A 47 18.17 -10.28 2.07
N PHE A 48 18.01 -11.31 1.24
CA PHE A 48 16.71 -11.87 0.89
C PHE A 48 15.92 -12.34 2.12
N PHE A 49 16.52 -13.18 2.97
CA PHE A 49 15.83 -13.71 4.16
C PHE A 49 15.52 -12.62 5.18
N ILE A 50 16.46 -11.71 5.46
CA ILE A 50 16.25 -10.62 6.42
C ILE A 50 15.08 -9.74 5.99
N VAL A 51 15.07 -9.30 4.73
CA VAL A 51 14.00 -8.42 4.23
C VAL A 51 12.66 -9.15 4.22
N THR A 52 12.65 -10.44 3.86
CA THR A 52 11.42 -11.25 3.83
C THR A 52 10.86 -11.48 5.24
N ILE A 53 11.69 -11.88 6.21
CA ILE A 53 11.27 -12.08 7.61
C ILE A 53 10.77 -10.77 8.19
N PHE A 54 11.50 -9.68 7.97
CA PHE A 54 11.12 -8.37 8.46
C PHE A 54 9.78 -7.91 7.87
N ALA A 55 9.59 -8.04 6.56
CA ALA A 55 8.33 -7.72 5.89
C ALA A 55 7.17 -8.59 6.39
N LEU A 56 7.42 -9.88 6.66
CA LEU A 56 6.43 -10.79 7.22
C LEU A 56 6.02 -10.38 8.64
N SER A 57 6.99 -10.12 9.51
CA SER A 57 6.75 -9.65 10.89
C SER A 57 5.95 -8.35 10.90
N LEU A 58 6.32 -7.40 10.05
CA LEU A 58 5.60 -6.15 9.87
C LEU A 58 4.17 -6.35 9.37
N GLY A 59 3.97 -7.24 8.39
CA GLY A 59 2.64 -7.63 7.92
C GLY A 59 1.79 -8.20 9.05
N LEU A 60 2.32 -9.12 9.85
CA LEU A 60 1.60 -9.71 10.99
C LEU A 60 1.20 -8.64 12.01
N ILE A 61 2.12 -7.76 12.39
CA ILE A 61 1.84 -6.66 13.32
C ILE A 61 0.76 -5.73 12.75
N SER A 62 0.87 -5.35 11.46
CA SER A 62 -0.14 -4.54 10.77
C SER A 62 -1.54 -5.13 10.90
N ASN A 63 -1.61 -6.44 10.71
CA ASN A 63 -2.85 -7.18 10.65
C ASN A 63 -3.52 -7.27 12.02
N VAL A 64 -2.73 -7.52 13.08
CA VAL A 64 -3.21 -7.49 14.47
C VAL A 64 -3.73 -6.10 14.85
N VAL A 65 -2.96 -5.05 14.54
CA VAL A 65 -3.38 -3.67 14.80
C VAL A 65 -4.66 -3.34 14.04
N SER A 66 -4.77 -3.75 12.77
CA SER A 66 -5.97 -3.54 11.96
C SER A 66 -7.19 -4.26 12.54
N TYR A 67 -7.01 -5.47 13.06
CA TYR A 67 -8.08 -6.24 13.71
C TYR A 67 -8.59 -5.53 14.97
N ILE A 68 -7.70 -4.97 15.79
CA ILE A 68 -8.05 -4.27 17.02
C ILE A 68 -8.75 -2.93 16.73
N LEU A 69 -8.42 -2.27 15.63
CA LEU A 69 -8.95 -0.95 15.27
C LEU A 69 -10.35 -0.98 14.61
N ILE A 70 -10.80 -2.12 14.08
CA ILE A 70 -12.02 -2.21 13.27
C ILE A 70 -13.19 -2.82 14.06
N ASP A 71 -14.34 -2.15 14.04
CA ASP A 71 -15.61 -2.68 14.58
C ASP A 71 -16.25 -3.72 13.63
N LEU A 72 -15.74 -4.95 13.69
CA LEU A 72 -16.21 -6.09 12.87
C LEU A 72 -17.73 -6.34 12.87
N PRO A 73 -18.44 -6.42 14.02
CA PRO A 73 -19.86 -6.77 14.00
C PRO A 73 -20.73 -5.69 13.35
N ARG A 74 -20.37 -4.41 13.52
CA ARG A 74 -21.07 -3.28 12.89
C ARG A 74 -20.87 -3.30 11.37
N LEU A 75 -19.63 -3.54 10.93
CA LEU A 75 -19.27 -3.63 9.52
C LEU A 75 -19.99 -4.77 8.80
N LYS A 76 -20.06 -5.97 9.42
CA LYS A 76 -20.79 -7.13 8.89
C LYS A 76 -22.27 -6.83 8.66
N ARG A 77 -22.94 -6.16 9.63
CA ARG A 77 -24.36 -5.77 9.50
C ARG A 77 -24.59 -4.82 8.33
N TYR A 78 -23.75 -3.80 8.18
CA TYR A 78 -23.82 -2.85 7.07
C TYR A 78 -23.57 -3.49 5.71
N GLN A 79 -22.64 -4.45 5.62
CA GLN A 79 -22.38 -5.19 4.38
C GLN A 79 -23.55 -6.10 4.00
N LEU A 80 -24.18 -6.79 4.96
CA LEU A 80 -25.40 -7.58 4.70
C LEU A 80 -26.54 -6.70 4.17
N GLU A 81 -26.70 -5.49 4.72
CA GLU A 81 -27.70 -4.53 4.26
C GLU A 81 -27.39 -4.00 2.84
N ILE A 82 -26.14 -3.67 2.55
CA ILE A 82 -25.69 -3.29 1.20
C ILE A 82 -25.91 -4.45 0.21
N LYS A 83 -25.62 -5.70 0.59
CA LYS A 83 -25.83 -6.90 -0.24
C LYS A 83 -27.30 -7.11 -0.55
N LYS A 84 -28.17 -7.01 0.47
CA LYS A 84 -29.65 -7.09 0.30
C LYS A 84 -30.16 -6.01 -0.66
N TRP A 85 -29.71 -4.76 -0.51
CA TRP A 85 -30.09 -3.67 -1.43
C TRP A 85 -29.55 -3.88 -2.85
N THR A 86 -28.32 -4.35 -3.00
CA THR A 86 -27.69 -4.59 -4.30
C THR A 86 -28.40 -5.71 -5.06
N ALA A 87 -28.81 -6.78 -4.37
CA ALA A 87 -29.65 -7.83 -4.96
C ALA A 87 -31.03 -7.30 -5.39
N GLN A 88 -31.63 -6.38 -4.63
CA GLN A 88 -32.89 -5.72 -5.01
C GLN A 88 -32.73 -4.80 -6.23
N ASP A 89 -31.64 -4.03 -6.31
CA ASP A 89 -31.33 -3.18 -7.45
C ASP A 89 -31.10 -4.01 -8.73
N GLN A 90 -30.36 -5.10 -8.64
CA GLN A 90 -30.17 -6.06 -9.74
C GLN A 90 -31.49 -6.67 -10.20
N ARG A 91 -32.39 -7.07 -9.28
CA ARG A 91 -33.73 -7.58 -9.64
C ARG A 91 -34.57 -6.53 -10.37
N VAL A 92 -34.54 -5.27 -9.94
CA VAL A 92 -35.25 -4.19 -10.62
C VAL A 92 -34.71 -3.94 -12.04
N LYS A 93 -33.40 -4.10 -12.26
CA LYS A 93 -32.79 -4.00 -13.60
C LYS A 93 -33.25 -5.15 -14.51
N LYS A 94 -33.19 -6.40 -14.04
CA LYS A 94 -33.68 -7.57 -14.77
C LYS A 94 -35.16 -7.45 -15.16
N LEU A 95 -36.02 -7.05 -14.23
CA LEU A 95 -37.46 -6.85 -14.51
C LEU A 95 -37.74 -5.72 -15.51
N LYS A 96 -36.84 -4.74 -15.64
CA LYS A 96 -36.96 -3.71 -16.69
C LYS A 96 -36.55 -4.24 -18.06
N GLU A 97 -35.53 -5.10 -18.10
CA GLU A 97 -35.04 -5.75 -19.32
C GLU A 97 -36.07 -6.77 -19.85
N GLU A 98 -36.74 -7.49 -18.95
CA GLU A 98 -37.79 -8.49 -19.25
C GLU A 98 -39.14 -7.86 -19.70
N GLY A 99 -39.26 -6.53 -19.72
CA GLY A 99 -40.46 -5.84 -20.21
C GLY A 99 -41.63 -5.75 -19.22
N THR A 100 -41.48 -6.21 -17.97
CA THR A 100 -42.50 -6.17 -16.90
C THR A 100 -42.12 -5.15 -15.79
N PRO A 101 -42.27 -3.83 -16.04
CA PRO A 101 -41.74 -2.80 -15.15
C PRO A 101 -42.54 -2.71 -13.85
N ASN A 102 -42.00 -3.27 -12.77
CA ASN A 102 -42.60 -3.18 -11.45
C ASN A 102 -42.30 -1.81 -10.79
N ARG A 103 -43.09 -0.79 -11.16
CA ARG A 103 -42.90 0.62 -10.77
C ARG A 103 -42.84 0.83 -9.24
N LYS A 104 -43.60 0.04 -8.47
CA LYS A 104 -43.61 0.07 -7.00
C LYS A 104 -42.27 -0.37 -6.40
N LEU A 105 -41.66 -1.43 -6.94
CA LEU A 105 -40.36 -1.93 -6.47
C LEU A 105 -39.23 -0.95 -6.83
N ALA A 106 -39.24 -0.42 -8.04
CA ALA A 106 -38.25 0.57 -8.49
C ALA A 106 -38.25 1.84 -7.60
N LEU A 107 -39.43 2.32 -7.20
CA LEU A 107 -39.56 3.46 -6.29
C LEU A 107 -39.04 3.15 -4.88
N LYS A 108 -39.31 1.95 -4.34
CA LYS A 108 -38.79 1.51 -3.03
C LYS A 108 -37.25 1.48 -3.02
N VAL A 109 -36.63 0.92 -4.05
CA VAL A 109 -35.16 0.85 -4.18
C VAL A 109 -34.56 2.25 -4.31
N LYS A 110 -35.17 3.12 -5.14
CA LYS A 110 -34.74 4.51 -5.33
C LYS A 110 -34.79 5.32 -4.03
N ARG A 111 -35.83 5.14 -3.20
CA ARG A 111 -35.95 5.78 -1.88
C ARG A 111 -34.83 5.34 -0.92
N LYS A 112 -34.45 4.06 -0.93
CA LYS A 112 -33.37 3.53 -0.07
C LYS A 112 -31.96 3.93 -0.52
N LYS A 113 -31.77 4.37 -1.77
CA LYS A 113 -30.46 4.73 -2.33
C LYS A 113 -29.66 5.69 -1.44
N LYS A 114 -30.30 6.78 -0.97
CA LYS A 114 -29.64 7.79 -0.11
C LYS A 114 -29.13 7.20 1.21
N TYR A 115 -29.90 6.31 1.82
CA TYR A 115 -29.53 5.64 3.06
C TYR A 115 -28.38 4.64 2.83
N VAL A 116 -28.43 3.84 1.78
CA VAL A 116 -27.34 2.90 1.43
C VAL A 116 -26.05 3.65 1.09
N GLU A 117 -26.15 4.79 0.41
CA GLU A 117 -25.00 5.63 0.11
C GLU A 117 -24.38 6.23 1.38
N LYS A 118 -25.20 6.61 2.37
CA LYS A 118 -24.70 6.99 3.71
C LYS A 118 -23.94 5.84 4.37
N ILE A 119 -24.51 4.63 4.38
CA ILE A 119 -23.83 3.45 4.93
C ILE A 119 -22.54 3.14 4.19
N ARG A 120 -22.53 3.20 2.85
CA ARG A 120 -21.32 2.97 2.05
C ARG A 120 -20.20 3.93 2.41
N ARG A 121 -20.52 5.21 2.63
CA ARG A 121 -19.55 6.21 3.11
C ARG A 121 -19.05 5.89 4.51
N GLU A 122 -19.94 5.48 5.41
CA GLU A 122 -19.56 5.05 6.76
C GLU A 122 -18.60 3.85 6.69
N VAL A 123 -18.96 2.80 5.94
CA VAL A 123 -18.13 1.60 5.71
C VAL A 123 -16.77 1.95 5.10
N ALA A 124 -16.74 2.87 4.12
CA ALA A 124 -15.49 3.34 3.54
C ALA A 124 -14.63 4.06 4.59
N SER A 125 -15.22 4.97 5.38
CA SER A 125 -14.50 5.70 6.43
C SER A 125 -14.00 4.79 7.55
N GLU A 126 -14.77 3.78 7.95
CA GLU A 126 -14.35 2.77 8.93
C GLU A 126 -13.17 1.94 8.42
N ARG A 127 -13.11 1.67 7.10
CA ARG A 127 -11.97 1.00 6.46
C ARG A 127 -10.76 1.91 6.28
N MET A 128 -10.96 3.21 6.10
CA MET A 128 -9.85 4.16 5.92
C MET A 128 -9.09 4.43 7.23
N LYS A 129 -9.76 4.43 8.39
CA LYS A 129 -9.14 4.61 9.72
C LYS A 129 -7.92 3.68 9.93
N PRO A 130 -8.04 2.35 9.80
CA PRO A 130 -6.90 1.45 10.00
C PRO A 130 -5.83 1.62 8.92
N THR A 131 -6.20 1.96 7.68
CA THR A 131 -5.24 2.23 6.60
C THR A 131 -4.37 3.44 6.95
N PHE A 132 -4.95 4.56 7.38
CA PHE A 132 -4.16 5.74 7.76
C PHE A 132 -3.28 5.46 8.97
N PHE A 133 -3.80 4.74 9.96
CA PHE A 133 -3.05 4.42 11.16
C PHE A 133 -1.85 3.49 10.89
N THR A 134 -2.02 2.50 10.01
CA THR A 134 -0.94 1.55 9.67
C THR A 134 0.00 2.08 8.58
N MET A 135 -0.49 2.90 7.65
CA MET A 135 0.33 3.44 6.55
C MET A 135 1.43 4.39 7.02
N VAL A 136 1.17 5.24 8.03
CA VAL A 136 2.15 6.18 8.58
C VAL A 136 3.41 5.48 9.14
N PRO A 137 3.31 4.53 10.09
CA PRO A 137 4.49 3.83 10.60
C PRO A 137 5.20 3.03 9.50
N PHE A 138 4.48 2.44 8.54
CA PHE A 138 5.11 1.77 7.40
C PHE A 138 5.93 2.71 6.54
N MET A 139 5.39 3.89 6.26
CA MET A 139 6.08 4.86 5.44
C MET A 139 7.37 5.35 6.11
N VAL A 140 7.37 5.52 7.43
CA VAL A 140 8.56 5.92 8.19
C VAL A 140 9.61 4.83 8.17
N ILE A 141 9.22 3.59 8.50
CA ILE A 141 10.13 2.45 8.48
C ILE A 141 10.74 2.30 7.08
N PHE A 142 9.93 2.46 6.03
CA PHE A 142 10.38 2.43 4.65
C PHE A 142 11.39 3.53 4.32
N ILE A 143 11.13 4.79 4.74
CA ILE A 143 12.06 5.90 4.54
C ILE A 143 13.40 5.62 5.22
N ILE A 144 13.38 5.07 6.43
CA ILE A 144 14.60 4.73 7.18
C ILE A 144 15.37 3.59 6.50
N LEU A 145 14.69 2.49 6.16
CA LEU A 145 15.32 1.34 5.51
C LEU A 145 15.90 1.71 4.14
N ASN A 146 15.13 2.42 3.31
CA ASN A 146 15.57 2.82 1.97
C ASN A 146 16.61 3.95 2.01
N GLY A 147 16.54 4.86 2.99
CA GLY A 147 17.51 5.94 3.13
C GLY A 147 18.88 5.43 3.59
N TYR A 148 18.90 4.59 4.62
CA TYR A 148 20.14 4.28 5.35
C TYR A 148 20.70 2.89 5.06
N ILE A 149 19.86 1.85 5.08
CA ILE A 149 20.29 0.44 5.02
C ILE A 149 20.38 -0.07 3.58
N PHE A 150 19.38 0.27 2.76
CA PHE A 150 19.31 -0.13 1.37
C PHE A 150 19.18 1.08 0.44
N PRO A 151 20.16 2.01 0.40
CA PRO A 151 20.10 3.14 -0.49
C PRO A 151 19.86 2.66 -1.92
N SER A 152 18.75 3.09 -2.51
CA SER A 152 18.43 2.79 -3.92
C SER A 152 19.56 3.21 -4.86
N ALA A 153 20.40 4.19 -4.46
CA ALA A 153 21.60 4.64 -5.17
C ALA A 153 22.79 3.64 -5.10
N SER A 154 22.88 2.80 -4.07
CA SER A 154 24.05 1.95 -3.79
C SER A 154 24.09 0.61 -4.52
N GLY A 155 23.03 0.28 -5.27
CA GLY A 155 22.98 -0.91 -6.11
C GLY A 155 22.70 -2.22 -5.36
N VAL A 156 22.20 -2.19 -4.13
CA VAL A 156 21.97 -3.41 -3.33
C VAL A 156 20.78 -4.19 -3.91
N VAL A 157 21.10 -5.31 -4.54
CA VAL A 157 20.15 -6.29 -5.06
C VAL A 157 19.74 -7.21 -3.92
N VAL A 158 18.44 -7.48 -3.80
CA VAL A 158 17.89 -8.33 -2.74
C VAL A 158 17.36 -9.65 -3.29
N ALA A 159 16.76 -9.64 -4.49
CA ALA A 159 16.20 -10.84 -5.10
C ALA A 159 16.61 -10.96 -6.57
N ILE A 160 16.77 -12.20 -7.04
CA ILE A 160 16.97 -12.55 -8.45
C ILE A 160 15.78 -13.40 -8.89
N PHE A 161 15.11 -13.00 -9.95
CA PHE A 161 14.04 -13.79 -10.56
C PHE A 161 14.61 -14.66 -11.69
N PRO A 162 14.11 -15.90 -11.85
CA PRO A 162 14.51 -16.76 -12.97
C PRO A 162 13.89 -16.32 -14.31
N PHE A 163 12.93 -15.38 -14.29
CA PHE A 163 12.29 -14.81 -15.47
C PHE A 163 12.52 -13.30 -15.54
N ASN A 164 12.52 -12.77 -16.77
CA ASN A 164 12.71 -11.34 -16.99
C ASN A 164 11.40 -10.57 -16.70
N ILE A 165 11.43 -9.69 -15.71
CA ILE A 165 10.29 -8.91 -15.24
C ILE A 165 9.76 -7.93 -16.31
N TYR A 166 10.58 -7.57 -17.29
CA TYR A 166 10.13 -6.70 -18.39
C TYR A 166 9.24 -7.40 -19.42
N LYS A 167 9.19 -8.74 -19.39
CA LYS A 167 8.32 -9.50 -20.29
C LYS A 167 6.91 -9.73 -19.71
N VAL A 168 6.64 -9.31 -18.47
CA VAL A 168 5.30 -9.48 -17.88
C VAL A 168 4.37 -8.35 -18.33
N PRO A 169 3.18 -8.61 -18.92
CA PRO A 169 2.36 -7.58 -19.58
C PRO A 169 1.95 -6.39 -18.69
N ILE A 170 1.81 -6.60 -17.38
CA ILE A 170 1.40 -5.57 -16.43
C ILE A 170 2.58 -4.67 -16.00
N ILE A 171 3.80 -5.21 -15.99
CA ILE A 171 5.00 -4.56 -15.45
C ILE A 171 5.90 -4.06 -16.59
N GLY A 172 6.03 -4.82 -17.67
CA GLY A 172 6.76 -4.50 -18.89
C GLY A 172 6.13 -3.44 -19.78
N ALA A 173 4.81 -3.25 -19.70
CA ALA A 173 4.11 -2.17 -20.41
C ALA A 173 4.24 -0.80 -19.72
N MET A 174 4.87 -0.72 -18.54
CA MET A 174 5.15 0.55 -17.87
C MET A 174 6.30 1.27 -18.62
N PRO A 175 6.08 2.46 -19.22
CA PRO A 175 7.06 3.13 -20.08
C PRO A 175 8.38 3.57 -19.41
N TYR A 176 8.55 3.31 -18.11
CA TYR A 176 9.64 3.83 -17.28
C TYR A 176 10.46 2.75 -16.56
N LEU A 177 10.22 1.47 -16.86
CA LEU A 177 10.97 0.34 -16.30
C LEU A 177 12.00 -0.26 -17.26
N GLY A 178 12.13 0.24 -18.49
CA GLY A 178 13.15 -0.26 -19.43
C GLY A 178 14.60 -0.03 -18.97
N PRO A 179 15.57 -0.82 -19.49
CA PRO A 179 16.99 -0.64 -19.21
C PRO A 179 17.47 0.78 -19.57
N ILE A 180 18.37 1.33 -18.76
CA ILE A 180 18.81 2.75 -18.72
C ILE A 180 19.51 3.23 -20.03
N ASN A 181 19.69 2.37 -21.03
CA ASN A 181 20.48 2.69 -22.22
C ASN A 181 19.72 3.38 -23.36
N ASP A 182 18.38 3.37 -23.38
CA ASP A 182 17.65 4.08 -24.42
C ASP A 182 17.19 5.47 -23.94
N GLY A 183 17.64 6.49 -24.70
CA GLY A 183 17.55 7.92 -24.40
C GLY A 183 16.13 8.43 -24.18
N SER A 184 15.59 8.17 -22.99
CA SER A 184 14.28 8.62 -22.52
C SER A 184 14.30 10.08 -22.05
N ARG A 185 14.82 10.97 -22.91
CA ARG A 185 14.60 12.43 -22.83
C ARG A 185 13.22 12.86 -23.36
N LEU A 186 12.43 11.95 -23.93
CA LEU A 186 11.23 12.30 -24.69
C LEU A 186 9.87 11.93 -24.06
N ILE A 187 9.81 11.18 -22.96
CA ILE A 187 8.50 10.71 -22.41
C ILE A 187 8.15 11.36 -21.06
N ALA A 188 9.09 12.04 -20.40
CA ALA A 188 8.84 12.81 -19.16
C ALA A 188 7.84 13.98 -19.32
N ARG A 189 7.29 14.20 -20.52
CA ARG A 189 6.37 15.30 -20.85
C ARG A 189 4.89 14.94 -20.83
N PHE A 190 4.50 13.66 -20.61
CA PHE A 190 3.10 13.23 -20.81
C PHE A 190 2.30 12.86 -19.55
N LEU A 191 2.81 13.08 -18.33
CA LEU A 191 2.01 12.85 -17.11
C LEU A 191 2.19 14.02 -16.13
N ILE A 192 1.36 15.04 -16.35
CA ILE A 192 1.11 16.11 -15.39
C ILE A 192 0.38 15.49 -14.20
N LEU A 193 1.11 15.13 -13.15
CA LEU A 193 0.59 15.06 -11.79
C LEU A 193 1.41 16.06 -10.96
N PRO A 194 0.78 16.80 -10.03
CA PRO A 194 1.42 17.93 -9.37
C PRO A 194 2.63 17.44 -8.56
N SER A 195 3.82 17.82 -9.01
CA SER A 195 5.05 17.73 -8.23
C SER A 195 4.92 18.70 -7.06
N ILE A 196 4.84 18.16 -5.84
CA ILE A 196 4.97 18.97 -4.63
C ILE A 196 6.47 19.27 -4.49
N GLU A 197 6.86 20.49 -4.84
CA GLU A 197 8.20 21.00 -4.60
C GLU A 197 8.29 21.48 -3.13
N LEU A 198 8.76 20.61 -2.24
CA LEU A 198 9.32 21.09 -0.98
C LEU A 198 10.73 21.61 -1.29
N GLY A 199 10.96 22.89 -1.00
CA GLY A 199 12.22 23.58 -1.24
C GLY A 199 13.45 22.79 -0.79
N ASN A 200 14.57 23.02 -1.49
CA ASN A 200 15.84 22.27 -1.52
C ASN A 200 16.03 21.29 -2.70
N GLY A 201 15.28 21.46 -3.80
CA GLY A 201 15.53 20.70 -5.03
C GLY A 201 15.14 19.22 -4.97
N ILE A 202 14.37 18.80 -3.95
CA ILE A 202 13.84 17.45 -3.82
C ILE A 202 12.43 17.43 -4.39
N SER A 203 12.31 17.12 -5.69
CA SER A 203 11.03 16.94 -6.38
C SER A 203 10.57 15.49 -6.27
N ILE A 204 9.59 15.21 -5.38
CA ILE A 204 8.96 13.89 -5.24
C ILE A 204 7.87 13.78 -6.31
N SER A 205 8.24 13.47 -7.55
CA SER A 205 7.24 13.06 -8.56
C SER A 205 6.83 11.60 -8.31
N SER A 206 5.56 11.26 -8.51
CA SER A 206 5.06 9.86 -8.41
C SER A 206 5.81 8.90 -9.35
N VAL A 207 6.44 9.44 -10.39
CA VAL A 207 7.32 8.71 -11.33
C VAL A 207 8.63 8.29 -10.66
N TYR A 208 9.20 9.12 -9.78
CA TYR A 208 10.37 8.73 -8.98
C TYR A 208 10.01 7.65 -7.97
N PHE A 209 8.81 7.71 -7.37
CA PHE A 209 8.34 6.67 -6.45
C PHE A 209 8.26 5.30 -7.13
N PHE A 210 7.66 5.20 -8.33
CA PHE A 210 7.60 3.95 -9.09
C PHE A 210 8.97 3.48 -9.61
N LYS A 211 9.83 4.41 -10.04
CA LYS A 211 11.22 4.11 -10.47
C LYS A 211 12.10 3.63 -9.32
N ILE A 212 11.87 4.14 -8.11
CA ILE A 212 12.48 3.65 -6.87
C ILE A 212 11.91 2.27 -6.51
N LEU A 213 10.61 2.06 -6.68
CA LEU A 213 9.92 0.81 -6.36
C LEU A 213 10.39 -0.38 -7.21
N PHE A 214 10.58 -0.18 -8.51
CA PHE A 214 10.92 -1.26 -9.43
C PHE A 214 12.23 -1.01 -10.18
N ARG A 215 13.19 -0.33 -9.53
CA ARG A 215 14.55 -0.32 -10.07
C ARG A 215 14.96 -1.78 -10.29
N CYS A 216 15.36 -2.12 -11.51
CA CYS A 216 15.82 -3.45 -11.87
C CYS A 216 17.05 -3.27 -12.76
N ASN A 217 18.13 -4.01 -12.48
CA ASN A 217 19.25 -4.08 -13.40
C ASN A 217 18.96 -5.25 -14.36
N ASN A 218 19.00 -5.05 -15.67
CA ASN A 218 18.77 -6.07 -16.70
C ASN A 218 17.45 -6.89 -16.64
N GLY A 219 16.50 -6.55 -15.76
CA GLY A 219 15.17 -7.20 -15.64
C GLY A 219 15.13 -8.47 -14.80
N TYR A 220 16.26 -8.89 -14.22
CA TYR A 220 16.36 -10.08 -13.36
C TYR A 220 16.57 -9.75 -11.88
N TYR A 221 17.12 -8.58 -11.59
CA TYR A 221 17.49 -8.15 -10.25
C TYR A 221 16.44 -7.22 -9.67
N LEU A 222 15.99 -7.50 -8.45
CA LEU A 222 14.99 -6.69 -7.74
C LEU A 222 15.63 -6.09 -6.49
N TYR A 223 15.47 -4.76 -6.36
CA TYR A 223 16.03 -3.99 -5.26
C TYR A 223 15.15 -4.12 -4.01
N PHE A 224 15.68 -3.71 -2.87
CA PHE A 224 15.00 -3.75 -1.58
C PHE A 224 13.55 -3.24 -1.64
N THR A 225 13.36 -2.09 -2.26
CA THR A 225 12.06 -1.39 -2.37
C THR A 225 11.00 -2.28 -3.01
N GLY A 226 11.28 -2.83 -4.18
CA GLY A 226 10.31 -3.66 -4.88
C GLY A 226 10.07 -4.99 -4.18
N TRP A 227 11.11 -5.60 -3.61
CA TRP A 227 10.98 -6.89 -2.92
C TRP A 227 10.14 -6.71 -1.65
N TYR A 228 10.41 -5.66 -0.89
CA TYR A 228 9.62 -5.26 0.28
C TYR A 228 8.14 -5.09 -0.08
N PHE A 229 7.81 -4.33 -1.11
CA PHE A 229 6.41 -4.11 -1.50
C PHE A 229 5.72 -5.38 -1.99
N ILE A 230 6.41 -6.24 -2.73
CA ILE A 230 5.87 -7.54 -3.17
C ILE A 230 5.55 -8.41 -1.95
N CYS A 231 6.47 -8.51 -1.00
CA CYS A 231 6.24 -9.26 0.24
C CYS A 231 5.09 -8.63 1.04
N THR A 232 5.15 -7.33 1.31
CA THR A 232 4.14 -6.66 2.14
C THR A 232 2.74 -6.74 1.52
N PHE A 233 2.55 -6.39 0.25
CA PHE A 233 1.22 -6.45 -0.38
C PHE A 233 0.76 -7.89 -0.63
N GLY A 234 1.66 -8.78 -1.06
CA GLY A 234 1.35 -10.19 -1.31
C GLY A 234 0.91 -10.91 -0.04
N PHE A 235 1.72 -10.85 1.02
CA PHE A 235 1.41 -11.49 2.30
C PHE A 235 0.22 -10.85 3.00
N ASN A 236 0.08 -9.52 2.97
CA ASN A 236 -1.06 -8.86 3.61
C ASN A 236 -2.39 -9.28 2.97
N SER A 237 -2.43 -9.44 1.65
CA SER A 237 -3.65 -9.89 0.95
C SER A 237 -4.05 -11.31 1.36
N ILE A 238 -3.08 -12.19 1.57
CA ILE A 238 -3.31 -13.57 2.03
C ILE A 238 -3.77 -13.58 3.49
N LEU A 239 -3.06 -12.86 4.37
CA LEU A 239 -3.37 -12.79 5.80
C LEU A 239 -4.77 -12.19 6.05
N GLN A 240 -5.17 -11.15 5.31
CA GLN A 240 -6.50 -10.56 5.43
C GLN A 240 -7.62 -11.52 5.01
N ARG A 241 -7.37 -12.38 4.02
CA ARG A 241 -8.31 -13.45 3.64
C ARG A 241 -8.38 -14.53 4.71
N LEU A 242 -7.24 -14.95 5.25
CA LEU A 242 -7.15 -15.97 6.29
C LEU A 242 -7.87 -15.55 7.58
N MET A 243 -7.73 -14.28 8.00
CA MET A 243 -8.41 -13.74 9.19
C MET A 243 -9.87 -13.35 8.95
N GLY A 244 -10.40 -13.56 7.73
CA GLY A 244 -11.80 -13.22 7.41
C GLY A 244 -12.11 -11.72 7.46
N LEU A 245 -11.10 -10.85 7.32
CA LEU A 245 -11.27 -9.40 7.21
C LEU A 245 -11.85 -9.00 5.84
N ASN A 246 -11.65 -9.85 4.83
CA ASN A 246 -12.36 -9.77 3.56
C ASN A 246 -13.75 -10.37 3.72
N ILE A 247 -14.67 -9.57 4.27
CA ILE A 247 -16.10 -9.91 4.37
C ILE A 247 -16.79 -9.67 3.01
N GLU A 248 -16.18 -10.18 1.94
CA GLU A 248 -16.70 -10.06 0.57
C GLU A 248 -17.39 -11.33 0.06
N ASN A 249 -17.68 -12.28 0.97
CA ASN A 249 -18.54 -13.43 0.69
C ASN A 249 -19.94 -13.25 1.30
#